data_AF-A0A5H2YBG0-F1
#
_entry.id   AF-A0A5H2YBG0-F1
#
_cell.length_a   1.000
_cell.length_b   1.000
_cell.length_c   1.000
_cell.angle_alpha   90.00
_cell.angle_beta   90.00
_cell.angle_gamma   90.00
#
_symmetry.space_group_name_H-M   'P 1'
#
loop_
_entity.id
_entity.type
_entity.pdbx_description
1 polymer ?
#
loop_
_entity_poly.entity_id
_entity_poly.type
_entity_poly.pdbx_seq_one_letter_code
_entity_poly.pdbx_strand_id
1 'polypeptide(L)'
;MLRPLILAAGVVFAAAVHAESPDLLMAIEQAAQSGQAGEVLAYGQPALVVPVQNRPCMTVGVVYQEGKRQRGGPRIDNYQVCQGAEPERINDVSPALPDDQQFKQVAQMAIRGALRYGVQRRDWNDYRLDTRRLSAADSYGCAQVETVVSTEGMLVSYNVGRLCP
;
A
#
# COMPACT_ATOMS: atom_id res chain seq x y z
N MET A 1 42.67 15.86 -52.14
CA MET A 1 41.41 15.20 -51.76
C MET A 1 41.58 14.65 -50.35
N LEU A 2 41.01 15.29 -49.33
CA LEU A 2 41.12 14.86 -47.92
C LEU A 2 39.71 14.49 -47.42
N ARG A 3 39.52 13.24 -47.02
CA ARG A 3 38.26 12.72 -46.44
C ARG A 3 38.36 12.83 -44.91
N PRO A 4 37.43 13.48 -44.20
CA PRO A 4 37.38 13.36 -42.75
C PRO A 4 36.56 12.13 -42.36
N LEU A 5 37.16 11.26 -41.54
CA LEU A 5 36.49 10.16 -40.87
C LEU A 5 35.73 10.74 -39.66
N ILE A 6 34.41 10.68 -39.67
CA ILE A 6 33.59 11.05 -38.51
C ILE A 6 33.46 9.81 -37.63
N LEU A 7 34.14 9.83 -36.48
CA LEU A 7 33.94 8.88 -35.38
C LEU A 7 32.61 9.20 -34.69
N ALA A 8 31.61 8.35 -34.89
CA ALA A 8 30.38 8.39 -34.11
C ALA A 8 30.63 7.74 -32.74
N ALA A 9 30.78 8.57 -31.70
CA ALA A 9 30.77 8.11 -30.32
C ALA A 9 29.32 7.75 -29.93
N GLY A 10 29.02 6.45 -29.92
CA GLY A 10 27.75 5.93 -29.40
C GLY A 10 27.71 6.10 -27.89
N VAL A 11 26.92 7.06 -27.41
CA VAL A 11 26.62 7.20 -25.98
C VAL A 11 25.61 6.11 -25.62
N VAL A 12 26.08 5.08 -24.92
CA VAL A 12 25.21 4.08 -24.30
C VAL A 12 24.58 4.72 -23.07
N PHE A 13 23.32 5.14 -23.18
CA PHE A 13 22.51 5.49 -22.02
C PHE A 13 22.16 4.19 -21.29
N ALA A 14 22.91 3.88 -20.23
CA ALA A 14 22.48 2.90 -19.25
C ALA A 14 21.23 3.45 -18.55
N ALA A 15 20.09 2.78 -18.72
CA ALA A 15 18.90 3.05 -17.93
C ALA A 15 19.24 2.77 -16.46
N ALA A 16 19.28 3.82 -15.64
CA ALA A 16 19.43 3.67 -14.20
C ALA A 16 18.15 3.04 -13.65
N VAL A 17 18.19 1.72 -13.44
CA VAL A 17 17.27 1.04 -12.53
C VAL A 17 17.54 1.67 -11.16
N HIS A 18 16.58 2.44 -10.65
CA HIS A 18 16.68 2.99 -9.32
C HIS A 18 16.55 1.82 -8.35
N ALA A 19 17.68 1.38 -7.80
CA ALA A 19 17.68 0.40 -6.74
C ALA A 19 16.91 0.98 -5.55
N GLU A 20 15.99 0.19 -5.01
CA GLU A 20 15.24 0.59 -3.83
C GLU A 20 16.17 0.70 -2.63
N SER A 21 15.86 1.59 -1.68
CA SER A 21 16.70 1.72 -0.51
C SER A 21 16.63 0.42 0.32
N PRO A 22 17.76 -0.08 0.85
CA PRO A 22 17.77 -1.27 1.70
C PRO A 22 16.78 -1.18 2.87
N ASP A 23 16.62 0.03 3.43
CA ASP A 23 15.67 0.30 4.51
C ASP A 23 14.20 0.09 4.08
N LEU A 24 13.86 0.41 2.84
CA LEU A 24 12.52 0.21 2.29
C LEU A 24 12.22 -1.28 2.11
N LEU A 25 13.15 -2.01 1.48
CA LEU A 25 13.02 -3.44 1.27
C LEU A 25 12.88 -4.20 2.60
N MET A 26 13.70 -3.84 3.60
CA MET A 26 13.62 -4.41 4.94
C MET A 26 12.26 -4.13 5.60
N ALA A 27 11.72 -2.90 5.47
CA ALA A 27 10.41 -2.57 6.00
C ALA A 27 9.27 -3.33 5.30
N ILE A 28 9.38 -3.55 3.98
CA ILE A 28 8.44 -4.35 3.20
C ILE A 28 8.43 -5.80 3.71
N GLU A 29 9.60 -6.42 3.88
CA GLU A 29 9.72 -7.78 4.41
C GLU A 29 9.17 -7.89 5.83
N GLN A 30 9.48 -6.94 6.71
CA GLN A 30 8.99 -6.93 8.08
C GLN A 30 7.46 -6.79 8.14
N ALA A 31 6.86 -5.95 7.29
CA ALA A 31 5.41 -5.83 7.18
C ALA A 31 4.77 -7.14 6.70
N ALA A 32 5.36 -7.80 5.70
CA ALA A 32 4.90 -9.09 5.20
C ALA A 32 4.98 -10.20 6.28
N GLN A 33 6.04 -10.22 7.08
CA GLN A 33 6.22 -11.23 8.13
C GLN A 33 5.32 -10.99 9.35
N SER A 34 5.18 -9.74 9.78
CA SER A 34 4.39 -9.39 10.96
C SER A 34 2.88 -9.31 10.70
N GLY A 35 2.47 -9.08 9.45
CA GLY A 35 1.08 -8.77 9.11
C GLY A 35 0.59 -7.43 9.69
N GLN A 36 1.53 -6.54 10.02
CA GLN A 36 1.27 -5.21 10.56
C GLN A 36 1.80 -4.13 9.63
N ALA A 37 1.07 -3.02 9.54
CA ALA A 37 1.55 -1.85 8.84
C ALA A 37 2.69 -1.17 9.63
N GLY A 38 3.59 -0.51 8.91
CA GLY A 38 4.74 0.19 9.48
C GLY A 38 5.01 1.52 8.78
N GLU A 39 5.84 2.35 9.41
CA GLU A 39 6.32 3.62 8.87
C GLU A 39 7.78 3.47 8.42
N VAL A 40 8.12 4.07 7.28
CA VAL A 40 9.49 4.08 6.74
C VAL A 40 9.78 5.41 6.04
N LEU A 41 11.07 5.74 5.88
CA LEU A 41 11.51 6.80 4.96
C LEU A 41 11.89 6.17 3.62
N ALA A 42 11.02 6.31 2.62
CA ALA A 42 11.29 5.90 1.25
C ALA A 42 11.79 7.11 0.46
N TYR A 43 13.03 7.05 -0.05
CA TYR A 43 13.65 8.14 -0.81
C TYR A 43 13.62 9.51 -0.10
N GLY A 44 13.79 9.51 1.24
CA GLY A 44 13.75 10.70 2.07
C GLY A 44 12.35 11.27 2.35
N GLN A 45 11.30 10.55 1.98
CA GLN A 45 9.90 10.92 2.25
C GLN A 45 9.22 9.89 3.15
N PRO A 46 8.33 10.32 4.07
CA PRO A 46 7.52 9.39 4.85
C PRO A 46 6.64 8.52 3.95
N ALA A 47 6.68 7.22 4.18
CA ALA A 47 5.85 6.23 3.53
C ALA A 47 5.30 5.25 4.57
N LEU A 48 4.17 4.63 4.24
CA LEU A 48 3.61 3.51 4.99
C LEU A 48 3.82 2.23 4.22
N VAL A 49 4.28 1.17 4.89
CA VAL A 49 4.29 -0.19 4.36
C VAL A 49 3.08 -0.91 4.92
N VAL A 50 2.21 -1.42 4.07
CA VAL A 50 0.91 -1.98 4.46
C VAL A 50 0.76 -3.38 3.88
N PRO A 51 0.75 -4.43 4.71
CA PRO A 51 0.55 -5.78 4.23
C PRO A 51 -0.91 -6.03 3.89
N VAL A 52 -1.15 -6.61 2.72
CA VAL A 52 -2.44 -7.13 2.26
C VAL A 52 -2.42 -8.64 2.44
N GLN A 53 -3.42 -9.19 3.12
CA GLN A 53 -3.50 -10.63 3.36
C GLN A 53 -3.82 -11.40 2.08
N ASN A 54 -2.76 -11.79 1.35
CA ASN A 54 -2.81 -12.72 0.22
C ASN A 54 -1.86 -13.89 0.44
N ARG A 55 -2.25 -15.05 -0.09
CA ARG A 55 -1.43 -16.27 -0.10
C ARG A 55 -1.42 -16.84 -1.52
N PRO A 56 -0.31 -17.43 -1.99
CA PRO A 56 0.86 -17.88 -1.22
C PRO A 56 1.92 -16.80 -0.94
N CYS A 57 2.02 -15.75 -1.76
CA CYS A 57 2.88 -14.60 -1.52
C CYS A 57 2.06 -13.42 -0.98
N MET A 58 2.61 -12.72 0.00
CA MET A 58 1.99 -11.53 0.56
C MET A 58 2.17 -10.36 -0.41
N THR A 59 1.18 -9.49 -0.50
CA THR A 59 1.36 -8.19 -1.15
C THR A 59 1.60 -7.15 -0.08
N VAL A 60 2.55 -6.25 -0.29
CA VAL A 60 2.79 -5.09 0.57
C VAL A 60 2.67 -3.83 -0.27
N GLY A 61 1.75 -2.94 0.09
CA GLY A 61 1.63 -1.63 -0.55
C GLY A 61 2.50 -0.61 0.18
N VAL A 62 3.31 0.14 -0.56
CA VAL A 62 4.06 1.30 -0.11
C VAL A 62 3.26 2.55 -0.45
N VAL A 63 2.67 3.18 0.57
CA VAL A 63 1.84 4.38 0.43
C VAL A 63 2.71 5.61 0.70
N TYR A 64 3.02 6.37 -0.34
CA TYR A 64 3.83 7.59 -0.23
C TYR A 64 2.97 8.75 0.29
N GLN A 65 3.41 9.39 1.38
CA GLN A 65 2.66 10.46 2.06
C GLN A 65 2.90 11.84 1.40
N GLU A 66 3.10 11.89 0.08
CA GLU A 66 3.33 13.14 -0.64
C GLU A 66 2.18 14.13 -0.38
N GLY A 67 2.53 15.35 0.01
CA GLY A 67 1.60 16.30 0.61
C GLY A 67 0.37 16.59 -0.25
N LYS A 68 -0.79 16.00 0.08
CA LYS A 68 -2.19 16.37 -0.21
C LYS A 68 -2.58 16.86 -1.62
N ARG A 69 -1.70 16.88 -2.63
CA ARG A 69 -1.89 17.64 -3.88
C ARG A 69 -2.01 16.82 -5.16
N GLN A 70 -1.89 15.49 -5.11
CA GLN A 70 -2.16 14.68 -6.29
C GLN A 70 -3.68 14.48 -6.47
N ARG A 71 -4.22 14.89 -7.63
CA ARG A 71 -5.58 14.49 -8.06
C ARG A 71 -5.55 12.98 -8.28
N GLY A 72 -6.01 12.20 -7.30
CA GLY A 72 -6.00 10.73 -7.38
C GLY A 72 -5.75 9.99 -6.07
N GLY A 73 -5.34 10.70 -5.01
CA GLY A 73 -4.96 10.07 -3.72
C GLY A 73 -3.45 9.89 -3.58
N PRO A 74 -2.98 9.25 -2.50
CA PRO A 74 -1.56 8.96 -2.34
C PRO A 74 -1.10 7.96 -3.41
N ARG A 75 0.15 8.09 -3.87
CA ARG A 75 0.78 7.07 -4.70
C ARG A 75 0.95 5.80 -3.87
N ILE A 76 0.57 4.65 -4.45
CA ILE A 76 0.76 3.33 -3.86
C ILE A 76 1.55 2.47 -4.85
N ASP A 77 2.71 2.00 -4.42
CA ASP A 77 3.47 0.97 -5.13
C ASP A 77 3.24 -0.38 -4.44
N ASN A 78 2.79 -1.39 -5.17
CA ASN A 78 2.56 -2.72 -4.61
C ASN A 78 3.76 -3.65 -4.85
N TYR A 79 4.09 -4.46 -3.85
CA TYR A 79 5.19 -5.41 -3.88
C TYR A 79 4.70 -6.80 -3.58
N GLN A 80 5.17 -7.79 -4.33
CA GLN A 80 5.00 -9.19 -4.00
C GLN A 80 6.19 -9.64 -3.12
N VAL A 81 5.86 -10.26 -1.99
CA VAL A 81 6.83 -10.78 -1.03
C VAL A 81 6.58 -12.28 -0.88
N CYS A 82 7.49 -13.07 -1.44
CA CYS A 82 7.49 -14.53 -1.35
C CYS A 82 8.61 -14.99 -0.41
N GLN A 83 8.44 -16.15 0.24
CA GLN A 83 9.51 -16.67 1.11
C GLN A 83 10.77 -17.00 0.30
N GLY A 84 11.91 -16.47 0.73
CA GLY A 84 13.22 -16.76 0.14
C GLY A 84 13.50 -16.02 -1.18
N ALA A 85 12.63 -15.10 -1.59
CA ALA A 85 12.86 -14.20 -2.71
C ALA A 85 12.90 -12.74 -2.22
N GLU A 86 13.64 -11.89 -2.91
CA GLU A 86 13.60 -10.45 -2.66
C GLU A 86 12.22 -9.88 -3.03
N PRO A 87 11.74 -8.83 -2.35
CA PRO A 87 10.50 -8.15 -2.72
C PRO A 87 10.54 -7.66 -4.18
N GLU A 88 9.52 -8.01 -4.95
CA GLU A 88 9.40 -7.57 -6.35
C GLU A 88 8.25 -6.59 -6.52
N ARG A 89 8.51 -5.46 -7.16
CA ARG A 89 7.47 -4.46 -7.46
C ARG A 89 6.51 -5.00 -8.51
N ILE A 90 5.23 -5.00 -8.18
CA ILE A 90 4.14 -5.22 -9.13
C ILE A 90 4.04 -3.95 -9.97
N ASN A 91 4.45 -4.03 -11.23
CA ASN A 91 4.52 -2.89 -12.16
C ASN A 91 3.15 -2.50 -12.73
N ASP A 92 2.12 -2.55 -11.90
CA ASP A 92 0.77 -2.15 -12.23
C ASP A 92 0.38 -0.90 -11.44
N VAL A 93 -0.52 -0.11 -12.03
CA VAL A 93 -1.11 1.03 -11.32
C VAL A 93 -2.08 0.48 -10.29
N SER A 94 -1.90 0.87 -9.03
CA SER A 94 -2.85 0.53 -7.97
C SER A 94 -4.28 0.90 -8.39
N PRO A 95 -5.24 -0.03 -8.30
CA PRO A 95 -6.62 0.25 -8.69
C PRO A 95 -7.20 1.42 -7.90
N ALA A 96 -8.12 2.16 -8.50
CA ALA A 96 -8.76 3.30 -7.85
C ALA A 96 -9.73 2.83 -6.76
N LEU A 97 -9.83 3.60 -5.67
CA LEU A 97 -10.86 3.37 -4.65
C LEU A 97 -12.25 3.65 -5.25
N PRO A 98 -13.25 2.76 -5.07
CA PRO A 98 -14.60 3.00 -5.56
C PRO A 98 -15.24 4.24 -4.92
N ASP A 99 -15.83 5.11 -5.73
CA ASP A 99 -16.60 6.28 -5.26
C ASP A 99 -18.11 5.98 -5.10
N ASP A 100 -18.49 4.70 -5.21
CA ASP A 100 -19.87 4.22 -5.14
C ASP A 100 -20.49 4.34 -3.73
N GLN A 101 -21.79 4.65 -3.67
CA GLN A 101 -22.50 4.80 -2.39
C GLN A 101 -22.68 3.48 -1.63
N GLN A 102 -22.88 2.36 -2.33
CA GLN A 102 -22.99 1.05 -1.70
C GLN A 102 -21.64 0.64 -1.11
N PHE A 103 -20.53 0.89 -1.83
CA PHE A 103 -19.19 0.67 -1.29
C PHE A 103 -18.98 1.44 0.02
N LYS A 104 -19.36 2.73 0.05
CA LYS A 104 -19.29 3.57 1.26
C LYS A 104 -20.11 2.99 2.42
N GLN A 105 -21.30 2.46 2.14
CA GLN A 105 -22.13 1.80 3.16
C GLN A 105 -21.49 0.51 3.68
N VAL A 106 -20.91 -0.32 2.81
CA VAL A 106 -20.18 -1.53 3.20
C VAL A 106 -18.98 -1.18 4.08
N ALA A 107 -18.20 -0.16 3.71
CA ALA A 107 -17.10 0.33 4.53
C ALA A 107 -17.56 0.79 5.91
N GLN A 108 -18.65 1.56 6.00
CA GLN A 108 -19.24 1.97 7.28
C GLN A 108 -19.69 0.78 8.13
N MET A 109 -20.29 -0.24 7.52
CA MET A 109 -20.68 -1.47 8.23
C MET A 109 -19.46 -2.23 8.76
N ALA A 110 -18.38 -2.34 7.97
CA ALA A 110 -17.13 -2.96 8.39
C ALA A 110 -16.50 -2.22 9.58
N ILE A 111 -16.43 -0.89 9.51
CA ILE A 111 -15.95 -0.01 10.58
C ILE A 111 -16.77 -0.19 11.86
N ARG A 112 -18.11 -0.10 11.76
CA ARG A 112 -18.99 -0.27 12.93
C ARG A 112 -18.86 -1.67 13.55
N GLY A 113 -18.73 -2.70 12.73
CA GLY A 113 -18.51 -4.04 13.23
C GLY A 113 -17.15 -4.19 13.91
N ALA A 114 -16.09 -3.57 13.38
CA ALA A 114 -14.75 -3.61 14.00
C ALA A 114 -14.72 -2.84 15.33
N LEU A 115 -15.41 -1.70 15.42
CA LEU A 115 -15.58 -0.97 16.68
C LEU A 115 -16.22 -1.82 17.77
N ARG A 116 -17.22 -2.65 17.42
CA ARG A 116 -17.94 -3.52 18.34
C ARG A 116 -17.20 -4.81 18.68
N TYR A 117 -16.63 -5.47 17.66
CA TYR A 117 -16.16 -6.85 17.76
C TYR A 117 -14.65 -7.02 17.54
N GLY A 118 -13.91 -5.92 17.33
CA GLY A 118 -12.46 -5.92 17.19
C GLY A 118 -11.97 -6.05 15.75
N VAL A 119 -12.46 -7.02 14.98
CA VAL A 119 -12.04 -7.24 13.58
C VAL A 119 -13.26 -7.53 12.71
N GLN A 120 -13.26 -7.00 11.48
CA GLN A 120 -14.24 -7.30 10.45
C GLN A 120 -13.57 -7.44 9.09
N ARG A 121 -14.09 -8.37 8.31
CA ARG A 121 -13.80 -8.50 6.88
C ARG A 121 -15.11 -8.42 6.11
N ARG A 122 -15.11 -7.64 5.03
CA ARG A 122 -16.23 -7.54 4.10
C ARG A 122 -15.70 -7.56 2.68
N ASP A 123 -16.39 -8.26 1.80
CA ASP A 123 -16.11 -8.21 0.37
C ASP A 123 -17.26 -7.44 -0.32
N TRP A 124 -16.93 -6.65 -1.34
CA TRP A 124 -17.88 -5.96 -2.22
C TRP A 124 -17.32 -6.00 -3.64
N ASN A 125 -18.00 -6.71 -4.53
CA ASN A 125 -17.47 -7.09 -5.83
C ASN A 125 -16.10 -7.79 -5.68
N ASP A 126 -15.07 -7.27 -6.33
CA ASP A 126 -13.67 -7.68 -6.29
C ASP A 126 -12.89 -7.05 -5.11
N TYR A 127 -13.47 -6.06 -4.42
CA TYR A 127 -12.82 -5.38 -3.30
C TYR A 127 -13.02 -6.14 -1.99
N ARG A 128 -11.91 -6.28 -1.26
CA ARG A 128 -11.89 -6.73 0.13
C ARG A 128 -11.59 -5.54 1.04
N LEU A 129 -12.38 -5.43 2.10
CA LEU A 129 -12.22 -4.48 3.19
C LEU A 129 -11.87 -5.26 4.47
N ASP A 130 -10.65 -5.08 4.95
CA ASP A 130 -10.19 -5.58 6.24
C ASP A 130 -10.15 -4.41 7.23
N THR A 131 -10.94 -4.48 8.28
CA THR A 131 -11.02 -3.43 9.31
C THR A 131 -10.73 -4.02 10.68
N ARG A 132 -9.78 -3.44 11.40
CA ARG A 132 -9.45 -3.85 12.77
C ARG A 132 -9.34 -2.67 13.72
N ARG A 133 -9.80 -2.90 14.94
CA ARG A 133 -9.67 -1.98 16.06
C ARG A 133 -8.28 -2.17 16.69
N LEU A 134 -7.51 -1.09 16.75
CA LEU A 134 -6.13 -1.05 17.26
C LEU A 134 -6.04 -0.63 18.74
N SER A 135 -7.10 -0.04 19.30
CA SER A 135 -7.15 0.36 20.71
C SER A 135 -8.37 -0.20 21.42
N ALA A 136 -8.36 -0.21 22.76
CA ALA A 136 -9.62 -0.36 23.50
C ALA A 136 -10.58 0.77 23.10
N ALA A 137 -11.88 0.47 23.12
CA ALA A 137 -12.91 1.49 22.99
C ALA A 137 -12.98 2.32 24.28
N ASP A 138 -13.07 3.64 24.14
CA ASP A 138 -13.29 4.54 25.27
C ASP A 138 -14.75 4.50 25.77
N SER A 139 -15.07 5.34 26.76
CA SER A 139 -16.42 5.45 27.33
C SER A 139 -17.49 5.89 26.33
N TYR A 140 -17.11 6.47 25.19
CA TYR A 140 -17.99 6.88 24.10
C TYR A 140 -18.05 5.85 22.97
N GLY A 141 -17.37 4.71 23.12
CA GLY A 141 -17.29 3.67 22.11
C GLY A 141 -16.30 3.99 20.97
N CYS A 142 -15.50 5.05 21.10
CA CYS A 142 -14.53 5.43 20.08
C CYS A 142 -13.22 4.65 20.25
N ALA A 143 -12.58 4.30 19.14
CA ALA A 143 -11.29 3.60 19.14
C ALA A 143 -10.45 3.99 17.92
N GLN A 144 -9.14 3.71 17.98
CA GLN A 144 -8.30 3.69 16.79
C GLN A 144 -8.71 2.49 15.92
N VAL A 145 -8.97 2.74 14.65
CA VAL A 145 -9.38 1.74 13.67
C VAL A 145 -8.48 1.85 12.46
N GLU A 146 -7.95 0.71 12.03
CA GLU A 146 -7.27 0.53 10.77
C GLU A 146 -8.24 -0.06 9.75
N THR A 147 -8.25 0.48 8.54
CA THR A 147 -8.98 -0.04 7.38
C THR A 147 -8.02 -0.22 6.21
N VAL A 148 -7.94 -1.45 5.72
CA VAL A 148 -7.21 -1.84 4.52
C VAL A 148 -8.23 -2.19 3.44
N VAL A 149 -8.11 -1.57 2.27
CA VAL A 149 -8.91 -1.92 1.09
C VAL A 149 -7.97 -2.47 0.03
N SER A 150 -8.32 -3.63 -0.52
CA SER A 150 -7.55 -4.29 -1.58
C SER A 150 -8.46 -4.85 -2.65
N THR A 151 -7.97 -4.96 -3.88
CA THR A 151 -8.62 -5.71 -4.97
C THR A 151 -7.55 -6.42 -5.79
N GLU A 152 -7.88 -7.59 -6.34
CA GLU A 152 -6.95 -8.42 -7.14
C GLU A 152 -5.60 -8.67 -6.45
N GLY A 153 -5.63 -8.66 -5.12
CA GLY A 153 -4.45 -8.81 -4.28
C GLY A 153 -3.54 -7.57 -4.17
N MET A 154 -3.92 -6.42 -4.71
CA MET A 154 -3.21 -5.15 -4.56
C MET A 154 -3.84 -4.26 -3.50
N LEU A 155 -3.03 -3.47 -2.79
CA LEU A 155 -3.50 -2.41 -1.93
C LEU A 155 -4.10 -1.28 -2.77
N VAL A 156 -5.30 -0.86 -2.40
CA VAL A 156 -6.05 0.25 -3.03
C VAL A 156 -6.10 1.45 -2.10
N SER A 157 -6.35 1.21 -0.81
CA SER A 157 -6.44 2.28 0.17
C SER A 157 -6.08 1.77 1.56
N TYR A 158 -5.50 2.66 2.35
CA TYR A 158 -5.15 2.43 3.73
C TYR A 158 -5.54 3.65 4.56
N ASN A 159 -6.21 3.42 5.68
CA ASN A 159 -6.56 4.47 6.62
C ASN A 159 -6.43 4.00 8.07
N VAL A 160 -5.86 4.85 8.91
CA VAL A 160 -5.93 4.71 10.37
C VAL A 160 -6.51 6.00 10.93
N GLY A 161 -7.49 5.88 11.81
CA GLY A 161 -8.10 7.03 12.45
C GLY A 161 -8.88 6.69 13.70
N ARG A 162 -9.15 7.72 14.50
CA ARG A 162 -10.05 7.61 15.65
C ARG A 162 -11.48 7.67 15.13
N LEU A 163 -12.22 6.58 15.29
CA LEU A 163 -13.59 6.46 14.82
C LEU A 163 -14.54 6.16 15.98
N CYS A 164 -15.77 6.63 15.85
CA CYS A 164 -16.85 6.45 16.82
C CYS A 164 -18.09 5.83 16.11
N PRO A 165 -18.98 5.15 16.83
CA PRO A 165 -20.16 4.45 16.25
C PRO A 165 -21.13 5.33 15.45
#